data_AF-A0A7L4N6U3-F1
#
_entry.id   AF-A0A7L4N6U3-F1
#
_cell.length_a   1.000
_cell.length_b   1.000
_cell.length_c   1.000
_cell.angle_alpha   90.00
_cell.angle_beta   90.00
_cell.angle_gamma   90.00
#
_symmetry.space_group_name_H-M   'P 1'
#
loop_
_entity.id
_entity.type
_entity.pdbx_description
1 polymer ?
#
loop_
_entity_poly.entity_id
_entity_poly.type
_entity_poly.pdbx_seq_one_letter_code
_entity_poly.pdbx_strand_id
1 'polypeptide(L)'
;MDNKDSEAEIHPLKTEDAKAQEKHENSVERRIVSKQSSRLSRWRTAAFFISLFLCLIIVFAFSFIIPCPERPVSERTWFRNYDNAVAYQFLAIEDVNEDKVQDVIFAFKAGNGSSSSFNRSCLDEGLPSPCAFVAAVSGTNGRVLWERPAAEDIEWMECGIRQLGGAEAPGCLVVGKPMSLTAVDLQTGEWRAE
;
A
#
# COMPACT_ATOMS: atom_id res chain seq x y z
N MET A 1 -22.65 -13.66 -68.24
CA MET A 1 -21.69 -13.32 -67.16
C MET A 1 -20.49 -14.25 -67.32
N ASP A 2 -19.49 -13.99 -68.17
CA ASP A 2 -18.66 -12.77 -68.35
C ASP A 2 -17.68 -12.50 -67.20
N ASN A 3 -16.55 -13.20 -67.18
CA ASN A 3 -15.21 -12.64 -67.49
C ASN A 3 -14.17 -13.80 -67.44
N LYS A 4 -13.35 -14.10 -68.48
CA LYS A 4 -12.32 -13.29 -69.16
C LYS A 4 -11.02 -13.21 -68.35
N ASP A 5 -9.80 -13.50 -68.80
CA ASP A 5 -9.17 -14.17 -69.99
C ASP A 5 -7.75 -14.61 -69.49
N SER A 6 -7.06 -15.66 -70.01
CA SER A 6 -6.10 -15.65 -71.14
C SER A 6 -5.06 -14.49 -71.07
N GLU A 7 -3.77 -14.54 -71.42
CA GLU A 7 -2.83 -15.48 -72.07
C GLU A 7 -1.38 -14.89 -71.88
N ALA A 8 -0.21 -15.49 -72.17
CA ALA A 8 0.18 -16.79 -72.74
C ALA A 8 1.60 -17.23 -72.30
N GLU A 9 1.88 -18.51 -72.50
CA GLU A 9 3.14 -19.22 -72.78
C GLU A 9 4.09 -18.54 -73.82
N ILE A 10 5.43 -18.60 -73.65
CA ILE A 10 6.42 -19.01 -74.69
C ILE A 10 7.70 -19.57 -74.06
N HIS A 11 8.30 -20.61 -74.67
CA HIS A 11 9.54 -21.30 -74.29
C HIS A 11 10.84 -20.58 -74.78
N PRO A 12 12.06 -21.00 -74.36
CA PRO A 12 13.28 -20.19 -74.43
C PRO A 12 14.16 -20.44 -75.66
N LEU A 13 15.08 -19.50 -75.94
CA LEU A 13 16.22 -19.71 -76.84
C LEU A 13 17.55 -19.21 -76.26
N LYS A 14 18.60 -19.93 -76.66
CA LYS A 14 19.96 -19.99 -76.14
C LYS A 14 20.87 -18.87 -76.68
N THR A 15 21.77 -18.34 -75.85
CA THR A 15 23.10 -17.86 -76.30
C THR A 15 24.16 -17.93 -75.20
N GLU A 16 25.33 -18.45 -75.55
CA GLU A 16 26.52 -18.56 -74.70
C GLU A 16 27.41 -17.30 -74.75
N ASP A 17 28.33 -17.20 -73.78
CA ASP A 17 29.61 -16.49 -73.83
C ASP A 17 29.70 -14.97 -74.08
N ALA A 18 29.53 -14.17 -73.00
CA ALA A 18 30.22 -12.88 -72.83
C ALA A 18 30.26 -12.33 -71.37
N LYS A 19 30.38 -13.15 -70.30
CA LYS A 19 30.42 -12.65 -68.90
C LYS A 19 31.49 -13.27 -67.99
N ALA A 20 32.75 -13.05 -68.33
CA ALA A 20 33.90 -13.39 -67.48
C ALA A 20 34.38 -12.25 -66.55
N GLN A 21 34.33 -10.97 -66.97
CA GLN A 21 34.91 -9.86 -66.19
C GLN A 21 33.95 -9.10 -65.27
N GLU A 22 32.65 -9.01 -65.58
CA GLU A 22 31.67 -8.24 -64.77
C GLU A 22 31.35 -8.85 -63.38
N LYS A 23 31.74 -10.10 -63.13
CA LYS A 23 31.33 -10.86 -61.94
C LYS A 23 32.20 -10.61 -60.70
N HIS A 24 33.41 -10.06 -60.82
CA HIS A 24 34.30 -9.95 -59.66
C HIS A 24 33.96 -8.73 -58.78
N GLU A 25 33.91 -7.52 -59.35
CA GLU A 25 33.58 -6.29 -58.62
C GLU A 25 32.16 -6.34 -58.01
N ASN A 26 31.16 -6.74 -58.82
CA ASN A 26 29.78 -6.93 -58.38
C ASN A 26 29.58 -7.99 -57.28
N SER A 27 30.55 -8.88 -57.04
CA SER A 27 30.53 -9.89 -55.98
C SER A 27 31.18 -9.40 -54.68
N VAL A 28 32.12 -8.46 -54.77
CA VAL A 28 32.74 -7.80 -53.62
C VAL A 28 31.78 -6.74 -53.08
N GLU A 29 31.25 -5.86 -53.94
CA GLU A 29 30.33 -4.78 -53.56
C GLU A 29 29.07 -5.33 -52.87
N ARG A 30 28.40 -6.32 -53.47
CA ARG A 30 27.24 -6.98 -52.82
C ARG A 30 27.59 -7.68 -51.51
N ARG A 31 28.81 -8.21 -51.34
CA ARG A 31 29.23 -8.81 -50.07
C ARG A 31 29.53 -7.77 -48.99
N ILE A 32 30.01 -6.58 -49.36
CA ILE A 32 30.21 -5.45 -48.44
C ILE A 32 28.85 -4.90 -48.00
N VAL A 33 27.95 -4.60 -48.94
CA VAL A 33 26.57 -4.12 -48.65
C VAL A 33 25.76 -5.14 -47.85
N SER A 34 25.87 -6.44 -48.17
CA SER A 34 25.24 -7.53 -47.40
C SER A 34 25.81 -7.65 -45.98
N LYS A 35 27.12 -7.48 -45.80
CA LYS A 35 27.76 -7.43 -44.46
C LYS A 35 27.34 -6.18 -43.67
N GLN A 36 27.18 -5.02 -44.30
CA GLN A 36 26.65 -3.82 -43.63
C GLN A 36 25.18 -3.99 -43.24
N SER A 37 24.34 -4.50 -44.15
CA SER A 37 22.92 -4.79 -43.89
C SER A 37 22.73 -5.80 -42.74
N SER A 38 23.48 -6.90 -42.75
CA SER A 38 23.43 -7.90 -41.67
C SER A 38 24.00 -7.39 -40.34
N ARG A 39 25.00 -6.50 -40.35
CA ARG A 39 25.47 -5.80 -39.13
C ARG A 39 24.45 -4.79 -38.62
N LEU A 40 23.78 -4.03 -39.48
CA LEU A 40 22.68 -3.13 -39.11
C LEU A 40 21.49 -3.89 -38.52
N SER A 41 21.11 -5.02 -39.13
CA SER A 41 20.11 -5.95 -38.58
C SER A 41 20.50 -6.44 -37.18
N ARG A 42 21.72 -6.98 -37.03
CA ARG A 42 22.24 -7.46 -35.74
C ARG A 42 22.36 -6.34 -34.68
N TRP A 43 22.66 -5.11 -35.08
CA TRP A 43 22.68 -3.95 -34.18
C TRP A 43 21.26 -3.56 -33.73
N ARG A 44 20.27 -3.54 -34.63
CA ARG A 44 18.86 -3.32 -34.26
C ARG A 44 18.37 -4.40 -33.29
N THR A 45 18.72 -5.66 -33.52
CA THR A 45 18.45 -6.78 -32.61
C THR A 45 19.14 -6.58 -31.25
N ALA A 46 20.41 -6.18 -31.23
CA ALA A 46 21.14 -5.91 -29.98
C ALA A 46 20.52 -4.73 -29.20
N ALA A 47 20.16 -3.64 -29.88
CA ALA A 47 19.48 -2.49 -29.25
C ALA A 47 18.12 -2.87 -28.65
N PHE A 48 17.36 -3.74 -29.32
CA PHE A 48 16.11 -4.29 -28.80
C PHE A 48 16.33 -5.13 -27.54
N PHE A 49 17.30 -6.06 -27.54
CA PHE A 49 17.63 -6.86 -26.35
C PHE A 49 18.19 -6.01 -25.20
N ILE A 50 18.99 -4.98 -25.47
CA ILE A 50 19.47 -4.03 -24.47
C ILE A 50 18.29 -3.26 -23.86
N SER A 51 17.36 -2.77 -24.68
CA SER A 51 16.15 -2.08 -24.21
C SER A 51 15.29 -2.97 -23.32
N LEU A 52 15.03 -4.22 -23.74
CA LEU A 52 14.32 -5.21 -22.92
C LEU A 52 15.05 -5.51 -21.61
N PHE A 53 16.37 -5.71 -21.66
CA PHE A 53 17.17 -5.99 -20.48
C PHE A 53 17.15 -4.82 -19.48
N LEU A 54 17.32 -3.58 -19.95
CA LEU A 54 17.19 -2.38 -19.11
C LEU A 54 15.79 -2.26 -18.51
N CYS A 55 14.73 -2.51 -19.29
CA CYS A 55 13.35 -2.49 -18.80
C CYS A 55 13.13 -3.53 -17.69
N LEU A 56 13.58 -4.78 -17.90
CA LEU A 56 13.52 -5.83 -16.89
C LEU A 56 14.31 -5.45 -15.63
N ILE A 57 15.55 -4.97 -15.78
CA ILE A 57 16.38 -4.50 -14.66
C ILE A 57 15.68 -3.39 -13.88
N ILE A 58 15.02 -2.43 -14.54
CA ILE A 58 14.28 -1.35 -13.88
C ILE A 58 13.07 -1.90 -13.12
N VAL A 59 12.28 -2.82 -13.69
CA VAL A 59 11.13 -3.43 -13.02
C VAL A 59 11.57 -4.28 -11.83
N PHE A 60 12.62 -5.10 -11.97
CA PHE A 60 13.18 -5.86 -10.86
C PHE A 60 13.79 -4.93 -9.80
N ALA A 61 14.50 -3.88 -10.21
CA ALA A 61 15.01 -2.87 -9.30
C ALA A 61 13.88 -2.24 -8.48
N PHE A 62 12.78 -1.77 -9.09
CA PHE A 62 11.65 -1.27 -8.29
C PHE A 62 10.99 -2.36 -7.43
N SER A 63 10.96 -3.61 -7.87
CA SER A 63 10.43 -4.74 -7.09
C SER A 63 11.29 -5.14 -5.87
N PHE A 64 12.60 -4.85 -5.90
CA PHE A 64 13.56 -5.18 -4.84
C PHE A 64 14.08 -3.96 -4.05
N ILE A 65 14.01 -2.75 -4.62
CA ILE A 65 14.40 -1.45 -4.02
C ILE A 65 13.18 -0.73 -3.42
N ILE A 66 11.96 -1.07 -3.87
CA ILE A 66 10.75 -0.93 -3.06
C ILE A 66 10.39 -2.34 -2.54
N PRO A 67 11.21 -2.96 -1.67
CA PRO A 67 10.67 -4.06 -0.89
C PRO A 67 9.49 -3.46 -0.13
N CYS A 68 8.36 -4.18 -0.06
CA CYS A 68 7.39 -3.89 1.00
C CYS A 68 8.21 -3.84 2.30
N PRO A 69 8.18 -2.73 3.07
CA PRO A 69 9.08 -2.56 4.20
C PRO A 69 8.96 -3.82 5.03
N GLU A 70 10.07 -4.55 5.19
CA GLU A 70 10.06 -5.83 5.88
C GLU A 70 9.54 -5.54 7.28
N ARG A 71 8.26 -5.80 7.51
CA ARG A 71 7.68 -5.68 8.84
C ARG A 71 8.52 -6.62 9.67
N PRO A 72 9.30 -6.11 10.64
CA PRO A 72 10.14 -6.97 11.44
C PRO A 72 9.25 -8.04 12.02
N VAL A 73 9.81 -9.24 12.29
CA VAL A 73 9.04 -10.42 12.72
C VAL A 73 8.50 -10.28 14.16
N SER A 74 8.32 -9.04 14.62
CA SER A 74 7.34 -8.61 15.62
C SER A 74 6.01 -9.30 15.38
N GLU A 75 5.43 -9.76 16.47
CA GLU A 75 4.26 -10.63 16.53
C GLU A 75 3.15 -10.20 15.57
N ARG A 76 2.97 -10.98 14.50
CA ARG A 76 2.03 -10.69 13.39
C ARG A 76 0.56 -10.55 13.84
N THR A 77 0.30 -11.03 15.05
CA THR A 77 -0.95 -10.96 15.81
C THR A 77 -0.57 -10.88 17.28
N TRP A 78 -1.04 -9.86 17.99
CA TRP A 78 -0.94 -9.74 19.43
C TRP A 78 -2.29 -10.09 20.09
N PHE A 79 -2.29 -10.33 21.40
CA PHE A 79 -3.50 -10.60 22.17
C PHE A 79 -3.41 -9.89 23.52
N ARG A 80 -4.53 -9.30 23.98
CA ARG A 80 -4.61 -8.53 25.21
C ARG A 80 -5.91 -8.83 25.96
N ASN A 81 -5.79 -9.13 27.25
CA ASN A 81 -6.92 -9.31 28.15
C ASN A 81 -7.27 -8.00 28.86
N TYR A 82 -8.57 -7.82 29.13
CA TYR A 82 -9.12 -6.81 30.03
C TYR A 82 -10.05 -7.53 31.01
N ASP A 83 -9.60 -7.68 32.25
CA ASP A 83 -10.35 -8.42 33.29
C ASP A 83 -11.52 -7.58 33.82
N ASN A 84 -12.67 -8.22 34.06
CA ASN A 84 -13.90 -7.54 34.53
C ASN A 84 -14.37 -6.37 33.64
N ALA A 85 -14.08 -6.42 32.34
CA ALA A 85 -14.46 -5.42 31.36
C ALA A 85 -15.57 -5.90 30.40
N VAL A 86 -16.42 -4.97 29.94
CA VAL A 86 -17.41 -5.21 28.88
C VAL A 86 -17.11 -4.27 27.72
N ALA A 87 -16.73 -4.81 26.55
CA ALA A 87 -16.46 -3.99 25.37
C ALA A 87 -17.75 -3.33 24.83
N TYR A 88 -17.64 -2.09 24.37
CA TYR A 88 -18.67 -1.48 23.54
C TYR A 88 -18.54 -1.96 22.09
N GLN A 89 -19.60 -1.81 21.29
CA GLN A 89 -19.63 -2.30 19.90
C GLN A 89 -18.91 -1.38 18.89
N PHE A 90 -18.15 -0.40 19.36
CA PHE A 90 -17.42 0.54 18.51
C PHE A 90 -15.91 0.30 18.57
N LEU A 91 -15.28 0.36 17.41
CA LEU A 91 -13.85 0.19 17.19
C LEU A 91 -13.45 1.09 16.03
N ALA A 92 -12.37 1.83 16.19
CA ALA A 92 -11.74 2.64 15.16
C ALA A 92 -10.31 2.19 14.91
N ILE A 93 -9.76 2.57 13.76
CA ILE A 93 -8.43 2.18 13.30
C ILE A 93 -7.76 3.43 12.73
N GLU A 94 -6.68 3.90 13.36
CA GLU A 94 -6.00 5.17 13.04
C GLU A 94 -4.49 5.11 13.37
N ASP A 95 -3.67 5.97 12.76
CA ASP A 95 -2.22 6.12 13.07
C ASP A 95 -2.05 7.03 14.30
N VAL A 96 -2.05 6.47 15.51
CA VAL A 96 -2.13 7.23 16.78
C VAL A 96 -0.78 7.77 17.21
N ASN A 97 0.29 6.98 17.02
CA ASN A 97 1.66 7.34 17.40
C ASN A 97 2.50 7.92 16.24
N GLU A 98 1.87 8.14 15.09
CA GLU A 98 2.47 8.58 13.82
C GLU A 98 3.54 7.63 13.22
N ASP A 99 3.62 6.37 13.64
CA ASP A 99 4.61 5.40 13.15
C ASP A 99 4.28 4.81 11.75
N LYS A 100 3.15 5.21 11.15
CA LYS A 100 2.63 4.78 9.84
C LYS A 100 2.06 3.36 9.84
N VAL A 101 1.92 2.74 11.00
CA VAL A 101 1.05 1.58 11.22
C VAL A 101 -0.31 2.08 11.71
N GLN A 102 -1.33 1.24 11.55
CA GLN A 102 -2.67 1.53 12.00
C GLN A 102 -2.89 0.88 13.37
N ASP A 103 -3.16 1.71 14.37
CA ASP A 103 -3.43 1.34 15.74
C ASP A 103 -4.94 1.12 15.96
N VAL A 104 -5.30 0.45 17.06
CA VAL A 104 -6.70 0.08 17.36
C VAL A 104 -7.22 0.91 18.51
N ILE A 105 -8.37 1.55 18.30
CA ILE A 105 -9.04 2.40 19.30
C ILE A 105 -10.40 1.78 19.61
N PHE A 106 -10.74 1.64 20.89
CA PHE A 106 -11.99 1.05 21.33
C PHE A 106 -12.36 1.58 22.72
N ALA A 107 -13.57 1.29 23.19
CA ALA A 107 -13.91 1.45 24.59
C ALA A 107 -14.45 0.17 25.22
N PHE A 108 -14.39 0.16 26.54
CA PHE A 108 -14.98 -0.86 27.39
C PHE A 108 -15.45 -0.23 28.69
N LYS A 109 -16.41 -0.87 29.35
CA LYS A 109 -16.88 -0.51 30.69
C LYS A 109 -16.13 -1.35 31.71
N ALA A 110 -15.40 -0.70 32.61
CA ALA A 110 -14.57 -1.36 33.62
C ALA A 110 -15.38 -1.62 34.90
N GLY A 111 -15.43 -2.88 35.33
CA GLY A 111 -16.06 -3.31 36.57
C GLY A 111 -15.26 -2.92 37.82
N ASN A 112 -15.85 -3.16 39.00
CA ASN A 112 -15.17 -2.94 40.27
C ASN A 112 -13.95 -3.87 40.40
N GLY A 113 -12.79 -3.33 40.80
CA GLY A 113 -11.53 -4.07 40.86
C GLY A 113 -10.85 -4.33 39.50
N SER A 114 -11.36 -3.79 38.40
CA SER A 114 -10.64 -3.77 37.12
C SER A 114 -9.50 -2.74 37.18
N SER A 115 -8.25 -3.19 37.17
CA SER A 115 -7.09 -2.33 36.97
C SER A 115 -6.86 -2.07 35.48
N SER A 116 -6.88 -0.81 35.05
CA SER A 116 -6.41 -0.44 33.70
C SER A 116 -4.98 -0.88 33.44
N SER A 117 -4.59 -0.84 32.17
CA SER A 117 -3.19 -1.03 31.75
C SER A 117 -2.17 -0.09 32.43
N PHE A 118 -2.62 1.06 32.95
CA PHE A 118 -1.82 2.07 33.65
C PHE A 118 -1.99 2.06 35.18
N ASN A 119 -2.62 1.03 35.77
CA ASN A 119 -2.99 0.98 37.20
C ASN A 119 -3.94 2.13 37.67
N ARG A 120 -4.60 2.83 36.74
CA ARG A 120 -5.71 3.73 37.02
C ARG A 120 -7.01 2.94 37.21
N SER A 121 -7.82 3.30 38.19
CA SER A 121 -9.22 2.91 38.29
C SER A 121 -10.14 4.14 38.13
N CYS A 122 -11.45 3.92 38.00
CA CYS A 122 -12.42 5.01 38.04
C CYS A 122 -12.25 5.89 39.29
N LEU A 123 -11.97 5.27 40.44
CA LEU A 123 -11.89 5.94 41.74
C LEU A 123 -10.65 6.84 41.87
N ASP A 124 -9.53 6.46 41.28
CA ASP A 124 -8.29 7.26 41.29
C ASP A 124 -8.45 8.56 40.51
N GLU A 125 -9.32 8.55 39.49
CA GLU A 125 -9.67 9.68 38.63
C GLU A 125 -10.97 10.37 39.12
N GLY A 126 -11.46 10.03 40.33
CA GLY A 126 -12.61 10.69 40.98
C GLY A 126 -13.99 10.31 40.45
N LEU A 127 -14.11 9.28 39.60
CA LEU A 127 -15.33 8.86 38.93
C LEU A 127 -16.01 7.66 39.62
N PRO A 128 -17.36 7.57 39.54
CA PRO A 128 -18.08 6.41 40.08
C PRO A 128 -17.74 5.14 39.31
N SER A 129 -17.49 4.05 40.02
CA SER A 129 -17.36 2.71 39.43
C SER A 129 -18.74 2.04 39.31
N PRO A 130 -19.09 1.39 38.18
CA PRO A 130 -18.28 1.20 36.97
C PRO A 130 -18.36 2.40 36.00
N CYS A 131 -17.21 2.83 35.49
CA CYS A 131 -17.08 3.87 34.46
C CYS A 131 -16.66 3.26 33.10
N ALA A 132 -16.88 4.01 32.02
CA ALA A 132 -16.37 3.67 30.70
C ALA A 132 -14.90 4.12 30.56
N PHE A 133 -14.13 3.45 29.71
CA PHE A 133 -12.77 3.78 29.34
C PHE A 133 -12.61 3.75 27.83
N VAL A 134 -11.97 4.76 27.25
CA VAL A 134 -11.47 4.74 25.87
C VAL A 134 -9.98 4.41 25.90
N ALA A 135 -9.54 3.53 25.00
CA ALA A 135 -8.14 3.12 24.90
C ALA A 135 -7.68 3.10 23.43
N ALA A 136 -6.42 3.48 23.23
CA ALA A 136 -5.67 3.24 21.99
C ALA A 136 -4.53 2.25 22.25
N VAL A 137 -4.41 1.23 21.40
CA VAL A 137 -3.37 0.18 21.50
C VAL A 137 -2.66 0.02 20.17
N SER A 138 -1.34 -0.11 20.21
CA SER A 138 -0.54 -0.13 18.99
C SER A 138 -0.83 -1.37 18.14
N GLY A 139 -1.07 -1.16 16.84
CA GLY A 139 -1.32 -2.23 15.88
C GLY A 139 -0.12 -3.18 15.74
N THR A 140 1.09 -2.72 16.06
CA THR A 140 2.33 -3.49 15.95
C THR A 140 2.51 -4.60 16.98
N ASN A 141 1.95 -4.43 18.19
CA ASN A 141 2.28 -5.27 19.36
C ASN A 141 1.27 -5.23 20.52
N GLY A 142 0.15 -4.52 20.40
CA GLY A 142 -0.90 -4.47 21.43
C GLY A 142 -0.53 -3.70 22.70
N ARG A 143 0.61 -2.98 22.73
CA ARG A 143 0.93 -2.06 23.83
C ARG A 143 -0.08 -0.93 23.85
N VAL A 144 -0.58 -0.58 25.03
CA VAL A 144 -1.44 0.61 25.17
C VAL A 144 -0.58 1.86 24.97
N LEU A 145 -1.09 2.75 24.12
CA LEU A 145 -0.54 4.08 23.85
C LEU A 145 -1.11 5.06 24.90
N TRP A 146 -2.44 5.05 25.06
CA TRP A 146 -3.15 5.75 26.12
C TRP A 146 -4.47 5.03 26.46
N GLU A 147 -4.96 5.23 27.67
CA GLU A 147 -6.23 4.69 28.17
C GLU A 147 -6.77 5.66 29.23
N ARG A 148 -8.02 6.08 29.07
CA ARG A 148 -8.61 7.23 29.76
C ARG A 148 -10.06 6.94 30.15
N PRO A 149 -10.48 7.17 31.41
CA PRO A 149 -11.87 6.99 31.78
C PRO A 149 -12.73 8.12 31.21
N ALA A 150 -13.96 7.78 30.83
CA ALA A 150 -14.99 8.75 30.46
C ALA A 150 -15.87 9.05 31.69
N ALA A 151 -16.29 10.31 31.82
CA ALA A 151 -17.16 10.74 32.93
C ALA A 151 -18.60 10.18 32.83
N GLU A 152 -19.06 9.89 31.61
CA GLU A 152 -20.38 9.34 31.31
C GLU A 152 -20.29 7.98 30.58
N ASP A 153 -21.42 7.28 30.52
CA ASP A 153 -21.55 6.01 29.77
C ASP A 153 -21.61 6.32 28.27
N ILE A 154 -20.80 5.65 27.45
CA ILE A 154 -20.66 5.98 26.02
C ILE A 154 -21.78 5.31 25.21
N GLU A 155 -22.52 6.11 24.44
CA GLU A 155 -23.51 5.63 23.47
C GLU A 155 -22.88 5.32 22.12
N TRP A 156 -21.99 6.20 21.65
CA TRP A 156 -21.39 6.12 20.32
C TRP A 156 -20.04 6.86 20.27
N MET A 157 -19.16 6.42 19.36
CA MET A 157 -17.86 7.04 19.12
C MET A 157 -17.43 6.87 17.66
N GLU A 158 -16.83 7.91 17.08
CA GLU A 158 -16.17 7.91 15.77
C GLU A 158 -14.82 8.64 15.85
N CYS A 159 -13.77 8.11 15.22
CA CYS A 159 -12.42 8.69 15.21
C CYS A 159 -11.97 9.09 13.80
N GLY A 160 -10.83 9.77 13.71
CA GLY A 160 -10.26 10.25 12.44
C GLY A 160 -10.78 11.62 12.00
N ILE A 161 -11.59 12.27 12.83
CA ILE A 161 -12.18 13.58 12.54
C ILE A 161 -11.10 14.65 12.70
N ARG A 162 -10.76 15.34 11.60
CA ARG A 162 -9.75 16.40 11.57
C ARG A 162 -10.18 17.60 12.43
N GLN A 163 -9.19 18.30 13.02
CA GLN A 163 -9.36 19.48 13.87
C GLN A 163 -10.11 19.23 15.20
N LEU A 164 -10.63 18.02 15.44
CA LEU A 164 -11.29 17.64 16.69
C LEU A 164 -10.29 17.41 17.84
N GLY A 165 -9.05 17.05 17.52
CA GLY A 165 -7.92 16.99 18.45
C GLY A 165 -7.27 18.37 18.71
N GLY A 166 -7.87 19.47 18.26
CA GLY A 166 -7.37 20.84 18.50
C GLY A 166 -6.72 21.47 17.27
N ALA A 167 -5.54 22.08 17.46
CA ALA A 167 -4.86 22.85 16.42
C ALA A 167 -4.35 21.95 15.28
N GLU A 168 -5.25 21.62 14.35
CA GLU A 168 -5.09 20.70 13.21
C GLU A 168 -4.94 19.20 13.53
N ALA A 169 -4.84 18.81 14.80
CA ALA A 169 -4.78 17.39 15.17
C ALA A 169 -6.15 16.68 14.99
N PRO A 170 -6.15 15.40 14.55
CA PRO A 170 -7.36 14.58 14.51
C PRO A 170 -7.81 14.18 15.93
N GLY A 171 -9.09 13.83 16.06
CA GLY A 171 -9.69 13.37 17.32
C GLY A 171 -10.80 12.35 17.11
N CYS A 172 -11.38 11.92 18.24
CA CYS A 172 -12.60 11.12 18.28
C CYS A 172 -13.76 11.92 18.86
N LEU A 173 -14.93 11.86 18.21
CA LEU A 173 -16.18 12.39 18.72
C LEU A 173 -16.85 11.30 19.57
N VAL A 174 -17.19 11.63 20.80
CA VAL A 174 -17.80 10.72 21.77
C VAL A 174 -19.15 11.28 22.21
N VAL A 175 -20.21 10.48 22.03
CA VAL A 175 -21.56 10.79 22.53
C VAL A 175 -21.78 10.01 23.82
N GLY A 176 -21.96 10.72 24.94
CA GLY A 176 -22.23 10.15 26.25
C GLY A 176 -23.71 10.26 26.64
N LYS A 177 -24.14 9.37 27.54
CA LYS A 177 -25.52 9.29 28.03
C LYS A 177 -25.75 10.21 29.23
N PRO A 178 -26.79 11.07 29.20
CA PRO A 178 -27.95 10.98 28.29
C PRO A 178 -27.86 11.79 26.99
N MET A 179 -26.99 12.80 26.91
CA MET A 179 -26.84 13.65 25.71
C MET A 179 -25.60 14.57 25.80
N SER A 180 -24.46 14.05 26.27
CA SER A 180 -23.19 14.80 26.21
C SER A 180 -22.49 14.58 24.87
N LEU A 181 -21.80 15.61 24.40
CA LEU A 181 -20.93 15.55 23.23
C LEU A 181 -19.54 15.99 23.69
N THR A 182 -18.53 15.16 23.44
CA THR A 182 -17.15 15.46 23.83
C THR A 182 -16.17 15.01 22.75
N ALA A 183 -15.04 15.70 22.68
CA ALA A 183 -13.91 15.35 21.84
C ALA A 183 -12.83 14.64 22.66
N VAL A 184 -12.16 13.67 22.06
CA VAL A 184 -10.94 13.04 22.57
C VAL A 184 -9.82 13.32 21.59
N ASP A 185 -8.71 13.88 22.07
CA ASP A 185 -7.49 14.04 21.28
C ASP A 185 -6.91 12.67 20.90
N LEU A 186 -6.69 12.43 19.60
CA LEU A 186 -6.31 11.10 19.10
C LEU A 186 -4.98 10.61 19.66
N GLN A 187 -4.00 11.51 19.85
CA GLN A 187 -2.62 11.16 20.20
C GLN A 187 -2.41 11.01 21.71
N THR A 188 -3.12 11.81 22.50
CA THR A 188 -2.94 11.91 23.95
C THR A 188 -4.06 11.27 24.78
N GLY A 189 -5.23 11.06 24.16
CA GLY A 189 -6.47 10.66 24.82
C GLY A 189 -7.11 11.75 25.69
N GLU A 190 -6.59 12.98 25.69
CA GLU A 190 -7.12 14.03 26.57
C GLU A 190 -8.53 14.47 26.11
N TRP A 191 -9.45 14.51 27.07
CA TRP A 191 -10.84 14.94 26.86
C TRP A 191 -10.93 16.45 26.67
N ARG A 192 -11.81 16.87 25.77
CA ARG A 192 -12.17 18.27 25.55
C ARG A 192 -13.69 18.39 25.41
N ALA A 193 -14.25 19.32 26.18
CA ALA A 193 -15.61 19.79 25.95
C ALA A 193 -15.59 20.79 24.79
N GLU A 194 -16.62 20.73 23.94
CA GLU A 194 -16.90 21.71 22.89
C GLU A 194 -17.98 22.70 23.38
#